data_AF-A0A7W1Q9M7-F1
#
_entry.id   AF-A0A7W1Q9M7-F1
#
_cell.length_a   1.000
_cell.length_b   1.000
_cell.length_c   1.000
_cell.angle_alpha   90.00
_cell.angle_beta   90.00
_cell.angle_gamma   90.00
#
_symmetry.space_group_name_H-M   'P 1'
#
loop_
_entity.id
_entity.type
_entity.pdbx_description
1 polymer ?
#
loop_
_entity_poly.entity_id
_entity_poly.type
_entity_poly.pdbx_seq_one_letter_code
_entity_poly.pdbx_strand_id
1 'polypeptide(L)' 'MEPGEAIKLAGRVDYQMGFVEFWPAGVATNGWFLCAACGNTVIVRQVLPRCMMCGERLWERAQVNGTPASTAV' A
#
# COMPACT_ATOMS: atom_id res chain seq x y z
N MET A 1 21.72 -47.79 12.08
CA MET A 1 21.15 -47.06 10.94
C MET A 1 19.99 -46.26 11.50
N GLU A 2 20.22 -44.98 11.73
CA GLU A 2 19.22 -44.08 12.32
C GLU A 2 18.26 -43.65 11.19
N PRO A 3 16.94 -43.80 11.35
CA PRO A 3 16.00 -43.36 10.34
C PRO A 3 15.97 -41.83 10.30
N GLY A 4 16.23 -41.29 9.11
CA GLY A 4 16.33 -39.85 8.85
C GLY A 4 15.12 -39.08 9.39
N GLU A 5 15.43 -38.09 10.23
CA GLU A 5 14.53 -37.09 10.78
C GLU A 5 13.80 -36.39 9.62
N ALA A 6 12.55 -36.76 9.41
CA ALA A 6 11.68 -36.13 8.42
C ALA A 6 11.34 -34.73 8.89
N ILE A 7 11.95 -33.72 8.27
CA ILE A 7 11.65 -32.31 8.55
C ILE A 7 10.19 -32.06 8.15
N LYS A 8 9.31 -31.98 9.14
CA LYS A 8 7.91 -31.58 8.94
C LYS A 8 7.87 -30.08 8.67
N LEU A 9 7.92 -29.70 7.39
CA LEU A 9 7.55 -28.36 6.94
C LEU A 9 6.04 -28.19 7.07
N ALA A 10 5.55 -28.02 8.30
CA ALA A 10 4.18 -27.62 8.60
C ALA A 10 4.12 -26.10 8.81
N GLY A 11 4.52 -25.34 7.78
CA GLY A 11 4.37 -23.89 7.77
C GLY A 11 3.40 -23.50 6.66
N ARG A 12 2.20 -23.02 7.01
CA ARG A 12 1.41 -22.25 6.04
C ARG A 12 2.16 -20.95 5.78
N VAL A 13 2.54 -20.71 4.52
CA VAL A 13 2.97 -19.39 4.10
C VAL A 13 1.70 -18.56 3.95
N ASP A 14 1.37 -17.78 4.97
CA ASP A 14 0.27 -16.82 4.92
C ASP A 14 0.73 -15.62 4.09
N TYR A 15 0.62 -15.71 2.76
CA TYR A 15 0.95 -14.61 1.88
C TYR A 15 -0.23 -13.62 1.88
N GLN A 16 -0.30 -12.78 2.90
CA GLN A 16 -1.13 -11.57 2.89
C GLN A 16 -0.45 -10.55 1.96
N MET A 17 -0.67 -10.67 0.65
CA MET A 17 -0.26 -9.67 -0.34
C MET A 17 -1.06 -8.40 -0.10
N GLY A 18 -0.57 -7.49 0.73
CA GLY A 18 -1.10 -6.13 0.80
C GLY A 18 -0.81 -5.44 -0.53
N PHE A 19 -1.81 -5.33 -1.41
CA PHE A 19 -1.68 -4.54 -2.64
C PHE A 19 -1.82 -3.06 -2.28
N VAL A 20 -0.79 -2.28 -2.61
CA VAL A 20 -0.87 -0.82 -2.59
C VAL A 20 -1.19 -0.33 -4.00
N GLU A 21 -2.26 0.45 -4.12
CA GLU A 21 -2.64 1.06 -5.38
C GLU A 21 -1.89 2.38 -5.56
N PHE A 22 -1.09 2.47 -6.62
CA PHE A 22 -0.39 3.68 -7.00
C PHE A 22 -1.17 4.49 -8.03
N TRP A 23 -1.22 5.80 -7.81
CA TRP A 23 -1.96 6.77 -8.59
C TRP A 23 -0.99 7.70 -9.34
N PRO A 24 -0.97 7.69 -10.68
CA PRO A 24 -0.10 8.56 -11.44
C PRO A 24 -0.64 10.00 -11.50
N ALA A 25 0.29 10.96 -11.58
CA ALA A 25 -0.02 12.36 -11.83
C ALA A 25 -0.78 12.54 -13.15
N GLY A 26 -1.77 13.43 -13.15
CA GLY A 26 -2.68 13.70 -14.27
C GLY A 26 -4.01 12.95 -14.19
N VAL A 27 -4.16 11.99 -13.28
CA VAL A 27 -5.43 11.27 -13.09
C VAL A 27 -6.43 12.15 -12.34
N ALA A 28 -7.69 12.12 -12.81
CA ALA A 28 -8.79 12.77 -12.12
C ALA A 28 -9.23 11.96 -10.89
N THR A 29 -9.11 12.54 -9.69
CA THR A 29 -9.44 11.86 -8.42
C THR A 29 -9.70 12.87 -7.30
N ASN A 30 -10.15 12.37 -6.16
CA ASN A 30 -10.33 13.13 -4.94
C ASN A 30 -9.81 12.34 -3.73
N GLY A 31 -9.21 13.05 -2.77
CA GLY A 31 -8.80 12.47 -1.49
C GLY A 31 -7.44 12.98 -1.03
N TRP A 32 -6.90 12.30 -0.03
CA TRP A 32 -5.57 12.53 0.52
C TRP A 32 -4.58 11.57 -0.11
N PHE A 33 -3.41 12.07 -0.49
CA PHE A 33 -2.39 11.29 -1.20
C PHE A 33 -1.01 11.56 -0.63
N LEU A 34 -0.19 10.52 -0.54
CA LEU A 34 1.22 10.58 -0.16
C LEU A 34 2.11 10.30 -1.37
N CYS A 35 3.19 11.05 -1.52
CA CYS A 35 4.17 10.82 -2.57
C CYS A 35 4.92 9.52 -2.30
N ALA A 36 4.92 8.60 -3.26
CA ALA A 36 5.55 7.29 -3.13
C ALA A 36 7.09 7.35 -2.94
N ALA A 37 7.72 8.47 -3.30
CA ALA A 37 9.17 8.64 -3.18
C ALA A 37 9.60 9.40 -1.92
N CYS A 38 8.89 10.47 -1.55
CA CYS A 38 9.35 11.39 -0.49
C CYS A 38 8.36 11.57 0.67
N GLY A 39 7.21 10.91 0.63
CA GLY A 39 6.19 10.99 1.69
C GLY A 39 5.43 12.32 1.80
N ASN A 40 5.69 13.29 0.91
CA ASN A 40 4.95 14.56 0.90
C ASN A 40 3.45 14.28 0.70
N THR A 41 2.59 14.97 1.45
CA THR A 41 1.13 14.75 1.42
C THR A 41 0.41 15.89 0.72
N VAL A 42 -0.62 15.57 -0.06
CA VAL A 42 -1.49 16.55 -0.72
C VAL A 42 -2.96 16.15 -0.62
N ILE A 43 -3.85 17.15 -0.64
CA ILE A 43 -5.30 16.95 -0.80
C ILE A 43 -5.64 17.28 -2.25
N VAL A 44 -6.16 16.29 -2.98
CA VAL A 44 -6.57 16.42 -4.38
C VAL A 44 -8.08 16.55 -4.46
N ARG A 45 -8.58 17.47 -5.28
CA ARG A 45 -10.02 17.64 -5.56
C ARG A 45 -10.42 17.40 -7.02
N GLN A 46 -9.46 17.43 -7.94
CA GLN A 46 -9.72 17.26 -9.36
C GLN A 46 -8.65 16.40 -10.01
N VAL A 47 -7.42 16.91 -10.18
CA VAL A 47 -6.34 16.20 -10.89
C VAL A 47 -5.12 16.06 -9.98
N LEU A 48 -4.54 14.86 -9.93
CA LEU A 48 -3.30 14.60 -9.19
C LEU A 48 -2.13 15.39 -9.77
N PRO A 49 -1.48 16.27 -9.00
CA PRO A 49 -0.31 17.01 -9.48
C PRO A 49 0.94 16.13 -9.48
N ARG A 50 2.04 16.65 -10.04
CA ARG A 50 3.38 16.14 -9.73
C ARG A 50 3.73 16.52 -8.29
N CYS A 51 4.57 15.73 -7.63
CA CYS A 51 5.05 16.09 -6.30
C CYS A 51 5.87 17.38 -6.36
N MET A 52 5.44 18.41 -5.63
CA MET A 52 6.10 19.71 -5.60
C MET A 52 7.44 19.69 -4.86
N MET A 53 7.71 18.64 -4.06
CA MET A 53 8.95 18.50 -3.28
C MET A 53 10.06 17.79 -4.04
N CYS A 54 9.74 16.68 -4.72
CA CYS A 54 10.75 15.85 -5.41
C CYS A 54 10.52 15.66 -6.91
N GLY A 55 9.40 16.15 -7.47
CA GLY A 55 9.08 16.02 -8.89
C GLY A 55 8.53 14.65 -9.32
N GLU A 56 8.46 13.68 -8.41
CA GLU A 56 7.86 12.34 -8.61
C GLU A 56 6.40 12.44 -9.07
N ARG A 57 5.93 11.41 -9.77
CA ARG A 57 4.61 11.34 -10.40
C ARG A 57 3.72 10.24 -9.82
N LEU A 58 4.21 9.42 -8.90
CA LEU A 58 3.45 8.36 -8.25
C LEU A 58 3.01 8.75 -6.83
N TRP A 59 1.76 8.43 -6.55
CA TRP A 59 1.11 8.72 -5.28
C TRP A 59 0.41 7.49 -4.71
N GLU A 60 0.36 7.38 -3.40
CA GLU A 60 -0.41 6.39 -2.65
C GLU A 60 -1.63 7.07 -2.05
N ARG A 61 -2.79 6.42 -2.08
CA ARG A 61 -3.97 6.98 -1.41
C ARG A 61 -3.82 6.82 0.11
N ALA A 62 -3.90 7.93 0.84
CA ALA A 62 -3.89 7.89 2.29
C ALA A 62 -5.17 7.21 2.78
N GLN A 63 -5.03 6.07 3.44
CA GLN A 63 -6.12 5.45 4.19
C GLN A 63 -6.36 6.32 5.43
N VAL A 64 -7.55 6.93 5.54
CA VAL A 64 -7.97 7.47 6.83
C VAL A 64 -8.30 6.27 7.72
N ASN A 65 -7.43 5.96 8.68
CA ASN A 65 -7.70 4.92 9.68
C ASN A 65 -8.87 5.35 10.58
N GLY A 66 -10.09 5.23 10.05
CA GLY A 66 -11.35 5.48 10.75
C GLY A 66 -12.33 4.31 10.63
N THR A 67 -11.88 3.14 10.18
CA THR A 67 -12.70 1.92 10.17
C THR A 67 -11.94 0.86 10.96
N PRO A 68 -12.44 0.37 12.11
CA PRO A 68 -11.86 -0.81 12.72
C PRO A 68 -11.99 -1.93 11.68
N ALA A 69 -10.88 -2.62 11.41
CA ALA A 69 -10.87 -3.82 10.58
C ALA A 69 -12.05 -4.69 10.99
N SER A 70 -13.01 -4.89 10.08
CA SER A 70 -14.19 -5.68 10.34
C SER A 70 -13.76 -7.05 10.83
N THR A 71 -14.13 -7.35 12.08
CA THR A 71 -14.18 -8.70 12.64
C THR A 71 -14.74 -9.66 11.60
N ALA A 72 -13.95 -10.65 11.22
CA ALA A 72 -14.45 -11.85 10.58
C ALA A 72 -14.33 -13.00 11.60
N VAL A 73 -15.52 -13.58 11.84
CA VAL A 73 -15.94 -14.69 12.70
C VAL A 73 -14.94 -15.81 12.92
#